data_AF-A0AA41ERF7-F1
#
_entry.id   AF-A0AA41ERF7-F1
#
_cell.length_a   1.000
_cell.length_b   1.000
_cell.length_c   1.000
_cell.angle_alpha   90.00
_cell.angle_beta   90.00
_cell.angle_gamma   90.00
#
_symmetry.space_group_name_H-M   'P 1'
#
loop_
_entity.id
_entity.type
_entity.pdbx_description
1 polymer ?
#
loop_
_entity_poly.entity_id
_entity_poly.type
_entity_poly.pdbx_seq_one_letter_code
_entity_poly.pdbx_strand_id
1 'polypeptide(L)'
;MTDIVIKGSDALMHKLEVLPSKLHDALWDANFEIVQVADEEAVRELQSSVKHGSGELSSSLKYEVMEDTDGHVKGRLWSDNPVAIYRELGTGLVGETSEKKLPDGIHPVYTQHPWFIPADKVDTDLHAIYGMPIITIGGHKFYRTNGQPARQFMVPAIEDAGEQGAKIIKSHIKEELGKLGNSDS
;
A
#
# COMPACT_ATOMS: atom_id res chain seq x y z
N MET A 1 -25.11 -9.14 -59.93
CA MET A 1 -24.45 -9.43 -58.65
C MET A 1 -25.38 -8.96 -57.56
N THR A 2 -25.76 -9.83 -56.64
CA THR A 2 -26.63 -9.50 -55.52
C THR A 2 -25.78 -8.81 -54.45
N ASP A 3 -26.07 -7.55 -54.14
CA ASP A 3 -25.39 -6.85 -53.05
C ASP A 3 -25.86 -7.41 -51.70
N ILE A 4 -24.94 -8.04 -50.98
CA ILE A 4 -25.18 -8.50 -49.62
C ILE A 4 -24.87 -7.33 -48.67
N VAL A 5 -25.91 -6.71 -48.13
CA VAL A 5 -25.79 -5.63 -47.14
C VAL A 5 -25.91 -6.22 -45.74
N ILE A 6 -24.81 -6.20 -44.97
CA ILE A 6 -24.79 -6.63 -43.58
C ILE A 6 -25.23 -5.45 -42.70
N LYS A 7 -26.45 -5.51 -42.18
CA LYS A 7 -26.98 -4.51 -41.24
C LYS A 7 -26.17 -4.53 -39.94
N GLY A 8 -25.79 -3.34 -39.45
CA GLY A 8 -25.07 -3.18 -38.18
C GLY A 8 -23.55 -3.42 -38.25
N SER A 9 -23.00 -3.66 -39.44
CA SER A 9 -21.55 -3.83 -39.63
C SER A 9 -20.76 -2.57 -39.25
N ASP A 10 -21.23 -1.39 -39.64
CA ASP A 10 -20.58 -0.11 -39.28
C ASP A 10 -20.55 0.12 -37.75
N ALA A 11 -21.67 -0.17 -37.07
CA ALA A 11 -21.76 -0.06 -35.62
C ALA A 11 -20.82 -1.04 -34.90
N LEU A 12 -20.71 -2.28 -35.40
CA LEU A 12 -19.77 -3.26 -34.89
C LEU A 12 -18.32 -2.80 -35.09
N MET A 13 -17.97 -2.31 -36.28
CA MET A 13 -16.62 -1.85 -36.58
C MET A 13 -16.23 -0.66 -35.70
N HIS A 14 -17.14 0.29 -35.50
CA HIS A 14 -16.92 1.40 -34.57
C HIS A 14 -16.72 0.91 -33.12
N LYS A 15 -17.53 -0.05 -32.65
CA LYS A 15 -17.34 -0.63 -31.30
C LYS A 15 -15.99 -1.31 -31.14
N LEU A 16 -15.53 -2.04 -32.15
CA LEU A 16 -14.21 -2.68 -32.15
C LEU A 16 -13.08 -1.65 -32.18
N GLU A 17 -13.28 -0.52 -32.86
CA GLU A 17 -12.31 0.57 -32.92
C GLU A 17 -12.13 1.25 -31.55
N VAL A 18 -13.22 1.52 -30.82
CA VAL A 18 -13.16 2.20 -29.51
C VAL A 18 -12.91 1.23 -28.33
N LEU A 19 -13.06 -0.08 -28.54
CA LEU A 19 -12.91 -1.08 -27.48
C LEU A 19 -11.57 -0.98 -26.72
N PRO A 20 -10.39 -0.84 -27.38
CA PRO A 20 -9.13 -0.78 -26.66
C PRO A 20 -9.02 0.39 -25.68
N SER A 21 -9.45 1.60 -26.09
CA SER A 21 -9.41 2.76 -25.20
C SER A 21 -10.39 2.63 -24.05
N LYS A 22 -11.58 2.08 -24.31
CA LYS A 22 -12.56 1.79 -23.25
C LYS A 22 -12.08 0.76 -22.24
N LEU A 23 -11.44 -0.31 -22.70
CA LEU A 23 -10.84 -1.29 -21.80
C LEU A 23 -9.69 -0.68 -20.99
N HIS A 24 -8.91 0.22 -21.59
CA HIS A 24 -7.87 0.96 -20.87
C HIS A 24 -8.48 1.84 -19.76
N ASP A 25 -9.52 2.62 -20.05
CA ASP A 25 -10.24 3.44 -19.06
C ASP A 25 -10.76 2.56 -17.90
N ALA A 26 -11.38 1.42 -18.22
CA ALA A 26 -11.87 0.47 -17.22
C ALA A 26 -10.74 -0.14 -16.35
N LEU A 27 -9.56 -0.39 -16.93
CA LEU A 27 -8.40 -0.85 -16.18
C LEU A 27 -7.81 0.25 -15.27
N TRP A 28 -7.86 1.50 -15.73
CA TRP A 28 -7.47 2.67 -14.94
C TRP A 28 -8.37 2.83 -13.72
N ASP A 29 -9.68 2.86 -13.93
CA ASP A 29 -10.68 2.98 -12.86
C ASP A 29 -10.60 1.81 -11.87
N ALA A 30 -10.42 0.59 -12.37
CA ALA A 30 -10.22 -0.58 -11.52
C ALA A 30 -8.96 -0.48 -10.66
N ASN A 31 -7.83 -0.03 -11.23
CA ASN A 31 -6.60 0.17 -10.44
C ASN A 31 -6.76 1.27 -9.40
N PHE A 32 -7.52 2.32 -9.70
CA PHE A 32 -7.82 3.40 -8.75
C PHE A 32 -8.61 2.87 -7.55
N GLU A 33 -9.62 2.04 -7.78
CA GLU A 33 -10.37 1.39 -6.71
C GLU A 33 -9.48 0.43 -5.89
N ILE A 34 -8.63 -0.36 -6.55
CA ILE A 34 -7.72 -1.30 -5.85
C ILE A 34 -6.76 -0.56 -4.91
N VAL A 35 -6.13 0.54 -5.36
CA VAL A 35 -5.22 1.29 -4.48
C VAL A 35 -5.95 2.00 -3.35
N GLN A 36 -7.20 2.41 -3.57
CA GLN A 36 -8.02 2.99 -2.51
C GLN A 36 -8.37 1.95 -1.45
N VAL A 37 -8.73 0.71 -1.86
CA VAL A 37 -8.94 -0.40 -0.92
C VAL A 37 -7.67 -0.67 -0.11
N ALA A 38 -6.51 -0.72 -0.76
CA ALA A 38 -5.23 -0.91 -0.08
C ALA A 38 -4.92 0.22 0.92
N ASP A 39 -5.19 1.48 0.56
CA ASP A 39 -5.02 2.62 1.45
C ASP A 39 -5.94 2.52 2.68
N GLU A 40 -7.23 2.22 2.47
CA GLU A 40 -8.21 2.06 3.54
C GLU A 40 -7.82 0.93 4.51
N GLU A 41 -7.36 -0.20 3.99
CA GLU A 41 -6.88 -1.33 4.80
C GLU A 41 -5.62 -0.99 5.58
N ALA A 42 -4.66 -0.30 4.95
CA ALA A 42 -3.44 0.17 5.61
C ALA A 42 -3.77 1.17 6.74
N VAL A 43 -4.68 2.11 6.51
CA VAL A 43 -5.16 3.06 7.53
C VAL A 43 -5.87 2.33 8.66
N ARG A 44 -6.73 1.35 8.35
CA ARG A 44 -7.44 0.54 9.36
C ARG A 44 -6.45 -0.20 10.26
N GLU A 45 -5.42 -0.80 9.67
CA GLU A 45 -4.39 -1.51 10.43
C GLU A 45 -3.58 -0.55 11.32
N LEU A 46 -3.24 0.64 10.82
CA LEU A 46 -2.60 1.66 11.65
C LEU A 46 -3.49 2.09 12.84
N GLN A 47 -4.78 2.31 12.61
CA GLN A 47 -5.72 2.72 13.66
C GLN A 47 -5.93 1.62 14.72
N SER A 48 -5.94 0.35 14.32
CA SER A 48 -6.10 -0.79 15.25
C SER A 48 -4.85 -1.05 16.08
N SER A 49 -3.66 -0.85 15.48
CA SER A 49 -2.38 -1.28 16.04
C SER A 49 -1.57 -0.15 16.70
N VAL A 50 -1.98 1.12 16.55
CA VAL A 50 -1.32 2.28 17.14
C VAL A 50 -2.15 2.86 18.29
N LYS A 51 -1.85 2.44 19.52
CA LYS A 51 -2.56 2.90 20.74
C LYS A 51 -2.27 4.35 21.16
N HIS A 52 -1.12 4.90 20.75
CA HIS A 52 -0.62 6.20 21.23
C HIS A 52 -0.13 7.10 20.08
N GLY A 53 -0.76 7.01 18.91
CA GLY A 53 -0.38 7.78 17.73
C GLY A 53 -1.29 8.98 17.50
N SER A 54 -0.73 10.05 16.94
CA SER A 54 -1.44 11.26 16.52
C SER A 54 -2.28 11.10 15.24
N GLY A 55 -2.24 9.92 14.60
CA GLY A 55 -2.84 9.68 13.28
C GLY A 55 -2.00 10.20 12.10
N GLU A 56 -0.89 10.89 12.37
CA GLU A 56 -0.01 11.49 11.35
C GLU A 56 0.46 10.49 10.30
N LEU A 57 0.81 9.27 10.74
CA LEU A 57 1.27 8.22 9.84
C LEU A 57 0.16 7.78 8.86
N SER A 58 -1.08 7.66 9.33
CA SER A 58 -2.23 7.33 8.47
C SER A 58 -2.47 8.43 7.44
N SER A 59 -2.35 9.71 7.83
CA SER A 59 -2.50 10.82 6.89
C SER A 59 -1.33 11.03 5.93
N SER A 60 -0.23 10.28 6.09
CA SER A 60 0.98 10.42 5.27
C SER A 60 1.03 9.45 4.09
N LEU A 61 0.04 8.57 3.96
CA LEU A 61 -0.05 7.63 2.85
C LEU A 61 -0.44 8.37 1.57
N LYS A 62 0.16 7.92 0.47
CA LYS A 62 -0.01 8.47 -0.86
C LYS A 62 -0.23 7.32 -1.81
N TYR A 63 -1.18 7.49 -2.71
CA TYR A 63 -1.40 6.54 -3.78
C TYR A 63 -1.56 7.25 -5.11
N GLU A 64 -1.31 6.51 -6.18
CA GLU A 64 -1.57 6.97 -7.54
C GLU A 64 -1.78 5.77 -8.46
N VAL A 65 -2.37 6.04 -9.62
CA VAL A 65 -2.40 5.13 -10.76
C VAL A 65 -1.54 5.76 -11.85
N MET A 66 -0.68 4.94 -12.45
CA MET A 66 0.18 5.35 -13.54
C MET A 66 0.23 4.29 -14.62
N GLU A 67 0.72 4.65 -15.80
CA GLU A 67 1.09 3.71 -16.85
C GLU A 67 2.62 3.58 -16.90
N ASP A 68 3.13 2.35 -16.97
CA ASP A 68 4.55 2.12 -17.15
C ASP A 68 5.00 2.28 -18.61
N THR A 69 6.30 2.16 -18.85
CA THR A 69 6.89 2.28 -20.20
C THR A 69 6.41 1.21 -21.18
N ASP A 70 5.85 0.11 -20.67
CA ASP A 70 5.37 -1.03 -21.45
C ASP A 70 3.84 -0.96 -21.68
N GLY A 71 3.18 0.10 -21.19
CA GLY A 71 1.74 0.31 -21.34
C GLY A 71 0.89 -0.39 -20.28
N HIS A 72 1.49 -0.86 -19.18
CA HIS A 72 0.73 -1.47 -18.09
C HIS A 72 0.26 -0.41 -17.09
N VAL A 73 -1.04 -0.43 -16.82
CA VAL A 73 -1.64 0.34 -15.72
C VAL A 73 -1.20 -0.28 -14.39
N LYS A 74 -0.60 0.54 -13.51
CA LYS A 74 -0.09 0.17 -12.20
C LYS A 74 -0.61 1.13 -11.14
N GLY A 75 -1.25 0.56 -10.12
CA GLY A 75 -1.49 1.24 -8.85
C GLY A 75 -0.24 1.24 -7.96
N ARG A 76 0.07 2.37 -7.32
CA ARG A 76 1.12 2.49 -6.29
C ARG A 76 0.54 3.04 -5.00
N LEU A 77 1.00 2.50 -3.88
CA LEU A 77 0.75 3.00 -2.52
C LEU A 77 2.11 3.14 -1.82
N TRP A 78 2.41 4.31 -1.29
CA TRP A 78 3.67 4.59 -0.61
C TRP A 78 3.53 5.61 0.52
N SER A 79 4.58 5.74 1.33
CA SER A 79 4.74 6.81 2.29
C SER A 79 6.14 7.41 2.15
N ASP A 80 6.23 8.73 2.23
CA ASP A 80 7.50 9.46 2.36
C ASP A 80 7.89 9.71 3.82
N ASN A 81 7.04 9.31 4.77
CA ASN A 81 7.34 9.43 6.19
C ASN A 81 8.34 8.34 6.62
N PRO A 82 9.52 8.68 7.15
CA PRO A 82 10.50 7.69 7.61
C PRO A 82 9.94 6.78 8.71
N VAL A 83 8.96 7.25 9.50
CA VAL A 83 8.28 6.44 10.52
C VAL A 83 7.56 5.24 9.89
N ALA A 84 7.03 5.38 8.66
CA ALA A 84 6.41 4.27 7.94
C ALA A 84 7.41 3.13 7.70
N ILE A 85 8.61 3.47 7.23
CA ILE A 85 9.67 2.51 6.94
C ILE A 85 10.11 1.79 8.23
N TYR A 86 10.35 2.54 9.31
CA TYR A 86 10.74 1.96 10.59
C TYR A 86 9.67 1.07 11.21
N ARG A 87 8.39 1.36 10.94
CA ARG A 87 7.28 0.51 11.36
C ARG A 87 7.20 -0.75 10.52
N GLU A 88 7.21 -0.62 9.20
CA GLU A 88 7.16 -1.74 8.24
C GLU A 88 8.29 -2.74 8.47
N LEU A 89 9.52 -2.25 8.57
CA LEU A 89 10.71 -3.09 8.61
C LEU A 89 11.20 -3.38 10.02
N GLY A 90 10.68 -2.67 11.02
CA GLY A 90 11.24 -2.66 12.36
C GLY A 90 12.57 -1.92 12.45
N THR A 91 13.15 -1.88 13.65
CA THR A 91 14.41 -1.21 13.93
C THR A 91 15.33 -2.06 14.79
N GLY A 92 16.64 -1.88 14.63
CA GLY A 92 17.67 -2.59 15.39
C GLY A 92 17.62 -4.12 15.29
N LEU A 93 18.25 -4.80 16.26
CA LEU A 93 18.28 -6.27 16.35
C LEU A 93 16.88 -6.89 16.45
N VAL A 94 15.95 -6.20 17.13
CA VAL A 94 14.57 -6.68 17.27
C VAL A 94 13.84 -6.63 15.93
N GLY A 95 14.03 -5.55 15.18
CA GLY A 95 13.49 -5.42 13.83
C GLY A 95 14.12 -6.41 12.84
N GLU A 96 15.41 -6.71 12.97
CA GLU A 96 16.09 -7.69 12.13
C GLU A 96 15.50 -9.09 12.30
N THR A 97 15.37 -9.53 13.56
CA THR A 97 14.89 -10.86 13.93
C THR A 97 13.37 -11.04 13.86
N SER A 98 12.60 -9.95 13.76
CA SER A 98 11.14 -10.04 13.66
C SER A 98 10.69 -10.60 12.32
N GLU A 99 9.64 -11.41 12.35
CA GLU A 99 8.96 -11.91 11.15
C GLU A 99 8.37 -10.75 10.34
N LYS A 100 8.57 -10.79 9.02
CA LYS A 100 8.10 -9.80 8.05
C LYS A 100 8.21 -10.39 6.65
N LYS A 101 7.27 -10.03 5.77
CA LYS A 101 7.30 -10.37 4.35
C LYS A 101 8.11 -9.30 3.61
N LEU A 102 9.18 -9.73 2.94
CA LEU A 102 10.02 -8.87 2.12
C LEU A 102 10.01 -9.38 0.68
N PRO A 103 10.10 -8.50 -0.32
CA PRO A 103 10.32 -8.92 -1.69
C PRO A 103 11.63 -9.71 -1.84
N ASP A 104 11.66 -10.62 -2.81
CA ASP A 104 12.84 -11.43 -3.09
C ASP A 104 14.09 -10.57 -3.35
N GLY A 105 15.21 -10.94 -2.74
CA GLY A 105 16.49 -10.24 -2.87
C GLY A 105 16.61 -8.93 -2.06
N ILE A 106 15.59 -8.55 -1.28
CA ILE A 106 15.66 -7.40 -0.39
C ILE A 106 16.12 -7.82 1.01
N HIS A 107 17.26 -7.28 1.44
CA HIS A 107 17.85 -7.52 2.75
C HIS A 107 18.18 -6.18 3.44
N PRO A 108 17.27 -5.65 4.28
CA PRO A 108 17.54 -4.43 5.03
C PRO A 108 18.71 -4.62 6.00
N VAL A 109 19.53 -3.59 6.17
CA VAL A 109 20.65 -3.59 7.10
C VAL A 109 20.25 -2.90 8.39
N TYR A 110 20.46 -3.57 9.53
CA TYR A 110 20.03 -3.10 10.84
C TYR A 110 21.20 -2.65 11.70
N THR A 111 20.93 -1.70 12.60
CA THR A 111 21.91 -1.32 13.63
C THR A 111 22.06 -2.45 14.65
N GLN A 112 23.29 -2.90 14.83
CA GLN A 112 23.63 -4.03 15.71
C GLN A 112 23.86 -3.61 17.17
N HIS A 113 24.01 -2.31 17.43
CA HIS A 113 24.26 -1.77 18.77
C HIS A 113 22.97 -1.22 19.39
N PRO A 114 22.79 -1.36 20.71
CA PRO A 114 21.67 -0.76 21.42
C PRO A 114 21.66 0.77 21.30
N TRP A 115 20.47 1.34 21.29
CA TRP A 115 20.27 2.79 21.39
C TRP A 115 20.02 3.21 22.84
N PHE A 116 20.50 4.41 23.16
CA PHE A 116 20.35 5.02 24.47
C PHE A 116 19.62 6.35 24.31
N ILE A 117 18.41 6.42 24.87
CA ILE A 117 17.56 7.60 24.81
C ILE A 117 17.67 8.30 26.17
N PRO A 118 18.17 9.55 26.24
CA PRO A 118 18.28 10.27 27.51
C PRO A 118 16.90 10.43 28.15
N ALA A 119 16.75 9.99 29.40
CA ALA A 119 15.44 9.97 30.06
C ALA A 119 14.93 11.38 30.39
N ASP A 120 15.81 12.36 30.48
CA ASP A 120 15.50 13.78 30.69
C ASP A 120 15.01 14.50 29.42
N LYS A 121 15.09 13.84 28.26
CA LYS A 121 14.68 14.40 26.96
C LYS A 121 13.35 13.86 26.45
N VAL A 122 12.68 13.02 27.24
CA VAL A 122 11.41 12.40 26.87
C VAL A 122 10.40 12.65 27.98
N ASP A 123 9.29 13.33 27.65
CA ASP A 123 8.23 13.63 28.61
C ASP A 123 7.41 12.39 29.01
N THR A 124 7.54 11.31 28.24
CA THR A 124 6.79 10.07 28.40
C THR A 124 7.67 8.97 29.00
N ASP A 125 7.16 8.23 29.99
CA ASP A 125 7.88 7.11 30.56
C ASP A 125 7.89 5.89 29.61
N LEU A 126 8.96 5.80 28.81
CA LEU A 126 9.15 4.70 27.86
C LEU A 126 9.32 3.33 28.53
N HIS A 127 9.68 3.29 29.82
CA HIS A 127 9.72 2.03 30.56
C HIS A 127 8.31 1.54 30.85
N ALA A 128 7.41 2.41 31.31
CA ALA A 128 6.02 2.04 31.59
C ALA A 128 5.26 1.61 30.32
N ILE A 129 5.50 2.30 29.19
CA ILE A 129 4.75 2.04 27.94
C ILE A 129 5.34 0.86 27.15
N TYR A 130 6.67 0.79 27.05
CA TYR A 130 7.35 -0.14 26.15
C TYR A 130 8.27 -1.14 26.86
N GLY A 131 8.33 -1.11 28.20
CA GLY A 131 9.21 -1.99 28.97
C GLY A 131 10.70 -1.72 28.80
N MET A 132 11.08 -0.55 28.25
CA MET A 132 12.48 -0.23 27.95
C MET A 132 13.29 -0.13 29.25
N PRO A 133 14.34 -0.96 29.47
CA PRO A 133 15.13 -0.89 30.69
C PRO A 133 15.84 0.46 30.85
N ILE A 134 15.83 0.99 32.07
CA ILE A 134 16.56 2.22 32.42
C ILE A 134 17.94 1.84 32.94
N ILE A 135 18.97 2.47 32.39
CA ILE A 135 20.35 2.33 32.85
C ILE A 135 20.91 3.70 33.24
N THR A 136 21.94 3.71 34.09
CA THR A 136 22.63 4.94 34.49
C THR A 136 24.06 4.92 33.98
N ILE A 137 24.45 5.93 33.21
CA ILE A 137 25.81 6.11 32.68
C ILE A 137 26.28 7.51 33.10
N GLY A 138 27.39 7.59 33.82
CA GLY A 138 27.96 8.88 34.25
C GLY A 138 27.02 9.73 35.10
N GLY A 139 26.10 9.12 35.86
CA GLY A 139 25.10 9.83 36.68
C GLY A 139 23.82 10.24 35.92
N HIS A 140 23.76 10.04 34.61
CA HIS A 140 22.58 10.32 33.78
C HIS A 140 21.80 9.03 33.48
N LYS A 141 20.47 9.12 33.48
CA LYS A 141 19.56 8.00 33.19
C LYS A 141 19.25 7.93 31.69
N PHE A 142 19.30 6.73 31.14
CA PHE A 142 18.97 6.45 29.74
C PHE A 142 18.01 5.27 29.65
N TYR A 143 17.01 5.36 28.77
CA TYR A 143 16.29 4.20 28.29
C TYR A 143 17.16 3.47 27.26
N ARG A 144 17.35 2.16 27.46
CA ARG A 144 18.08 1.31 26.51
C ARG A 144 17.07 0.53 25.67
N THR A 145 17.23 0.55 24.36
CA THR A 145 16.45 -0.27 23.43
C THR A 145 17.36 -0.96 22.41
N ASN A 146 16.98 -2.19 22.01
CA ASN A 146 17.61 -2.90 20.89
C ASN A 146 16.82 -2.70 19.58
N GLY A 147 15.92 -1.72 19.57
CA GLY A 147 14.99 -1.43 18.50
C GLY A 147 13.59 -2.01 18.74
N GLN A 148 12.74 -1.90 17.73
CA GLN A 148 11.33 -2.31 17.76
C GLN A 148 11.05 -3.35 16.66
N PRO A 149 10.14 -4.31 16.90
CA PRO A 149 9.80 -5.31 15.89
C PRO A 149 9.10 -4.65 14.70
N ALA A 150 9.21 -5.29 13.54
CA ALA A 150 8.40 -4.97 12.37
C ALA A 150 6.90 -5.11 12.69
N ARG A 151 6.11 -4.18 12.16
CA ARG A 151 4.65 -4.13 12.25
C ARG A 151 4.11 -3.67 10.90
N GLN A 152 4.16 -4.57 9.93
CA GLN A 152 3.72 -4.31 8.57
C GLN A 152 2.23 -3.95 8.54
N PHE A 153 1.89 -2.93 7.77
CA PHE A 153 0.53 -2.42 7.60
C PHE A 153 0.21 -2.16 6.13
N MET A 154 1.20 -1.76 5.33
CA MET A 154 1.07 -1.58 3.88
C MET A 154 1.20 -2.89 3.11
N VAL A 155 2.23 -3.69 3.40
CA VAL A 155 2.43 -4.98 2.69
C VAL A 155 1.20 -5.88 2.76
N PRO A 156 0.63 -6.18 3.95
CA PRO A 156 -0.59 -6.98 4.02
C PRO A 156 -1.78 -6.32 3.31
N ALA A 157 -1.95 -4.99 3.42
CA ALA A 157 -3.04 -4.29 2.74
C ALA A 157 -2.93 -4.33 1.21
N ILE A 158 -1.70 -4.27 0.66
CA ILE A 158 -1.46 -4.40 -0.78
C ILE A 158 -1.74 -5.83 -1.25
N GLU A 159 -1.38 -6.84 -0.45
CA GLU A 159 -1.69 -8.24 -0.75
C GLU A 159 -3.21 -8.49 -0.74
N ASP A 160 -3.91 -8.06 0.32
CA ASP A 160 -5.35 -8.22 0.48
C ASP A 160 -6.14 -7.49 -0.63
N ALA A 161 -5.75 -6.26 -0.97
CA ALA A 161 -6.32 -5.52 -2.11
C ALA A 161 -6.01 -6.21 -3.45
N GLY A 162 -4.82 -6.79 -3.60
CA GLY A 162 -4.43 -7.58 -4.78
C GLY A 162 -5.30 -8.82 -4.99
N GLU A 163 -5.64 -9.53 -3.91
CA GLU A 163 -6.57 -10.68 -3.96
C GLU A 163 -7.99 -10.26 -4.42
N GLN A 164 -8.43 -9.07 -4.00
CA GLN A 164 -9.70 -8.48 -4.43
C GLN A 164 -9.65 -7.92 -5.85
N GLY A 165 -8.47 -7.51 -6.31
CA GLY A 165 -8.26 -6.82 -7.58
C GLY A 165 -8.78 -7.57 -8.80
N ALA A 166 -8.64 -8.90 -8.84
CA ALA A 166 -9.17 -9.70 -9.95
C ALA A 166 -10.70 -9.56 -10.10
N LYS A 167 -11.43 -9.44 -8.98
CA LYS A 167 -12.89 -9.24 -8.99
C LYS A 167 -13.25 -7.82 -9.41
N ILE A 168 -12.51 -6.83 -8.90
CA ILE A 168 -12.71 -5.40 -9.23
C ILE A 168 -12.49 -5.18 -10.72
N ILE A 169 -11.35 -5.62 -11.27
CA ILE A 169 -11.03 -5.53 -12.70
C ILE A 169 -12.13 -6.18 -13.55
N LYS A 170 -12.57 -7.38 -13.18
CA LYS A 170 -13.65 -8.08 -13.89
C LYS A 170 -14.96 -7.29 -13.87
N SER A 171 -15.28 -6.62 -12.77
CA SER A 171 -16.49 -5.81 -12.64
C SER A 171 -16.45 -4.61 -13.58
N HIS A 172 -15.37 -3.83 -13.54
CA HIS A 172 -15.17 -2.65 -14.40
C HIS A 172 -15.18 -3.00 -15.87
N ILE A 173 -14.44 -4.04 -16.28
CA ILE A 173 -14.43 -4.51 -17.68
C ILE A 173 -15.85 -4.92 -18.12
N LYS A 174 -16.58 -5.65 -17.28
CA LYS A 174 -17.94 -6.09 -17.62
C LYS A 174 -18.90 -4.92 -17.76
N GLU A 175 -18.79 -3.92 -16.88
CA GLU A 175 -19.60 -2.71 -16.96
C GLU A 175 -19.33 -1.94 -18.25
N GLU A 176 -18.05 -1.76 -18.60
CA GLU A 176 -17.66 -1.01 -19.79
C GLU A 176 -18.05 -1.73 -21.09
N LEU A 177 -17.88 -3.05 -21.15
CA LEU A 177 -18.40 -3.88 -22.24
C LEU A 177 -19.93 -3.78 -22.34
N GLY A 178 -20.63 -3.70 -21.21
CA GLY A 178 -22.07 -3.50 -21.17
C GLY A 178 -22.50 -2.14 -21.74
N LYS A 179 -21.78 -1.07 -21.41
CA LYS A 179 -22.01 0.28 -21.97
C LYS A 179 -21.80 0.30 -23.48
N LEU A 180 -20.73 -0.32 -23.98
CA LEU A 180 -20.48 -0.49 -25.42
C LEU A 180 -21.53 -1.36 -26.12
N GLY A 181 -22.02 -2.40 -25.45
CA GLY A 181 -23.10 -3.24 -25.97
C GLY A 181 -24.41 -2.47 -26.15
N ASN A 182 -24.75 -1.64 -25.17
CA ASN A 182 -26.04 -0.95 -25.07
C ASN A 182 -26.08 0.44 -25.75
N SER A 183 -24.96 0.97 -26.24
CA SER A 183 -24.87 2.32 -26.82
C SER A 183 -25.70 2.56 -28.09
N ASP A 184 -26.34 1.54 -28.66
CA ASP A 184 -27.17 1.62 -29.88
C ASP A 184 -28.59 1.06 -29.69
N SER A 185 -29.19 1.22 -28.50
CA SER A 185 -30.64 1.01 -28.31
C SER A 185 -31.43 2.29 -28.53
#